data_AF-A0A845S430-F1
#
_entry.id   AF-A0A845S430-F1
#
_cell.length_a   1.000
_cell.length_b   1.000
_cell.length_c   1.000
_cell.angle_alpha   90.00
_cell.angle_beta   90.00
_cell.angle_gamma   90.00
#
_symmetry.space_group_name_H-M   'P 1'
#
loop_
_entity.id
_entity.type
_entity.pdbx_description
1 polymer ?
#
loop_
_entity_poly.entity_id
_entity_poly.type
_entity_poly.pdbx_seq_one_letter_code
_entity_poly.pdbx_strand_id
1 'polypeptide(L)'
;MAGHSHFKNMMHRKGRADKIRSKLFTKLSREITVSAKLGTPDPEMNPRLRAAVQAARAANMPKDNIERAIKKSQGNIDNSYEFSRYEGFGPGRTGVIIEVLTDNKNRSVSNIRTIFQKFG
;
A
#
# COMPACT_ATOMS: atom_id res chain seq x y z
N MET A 1 10.07 -7.51 32.95
CA MET A 1 9.98 -8.98 33.08
C MET A 1 8.89 -9.49 32.13
N ALA A 2 9.25 -10.25 31.09
CA ALA A 2 8.26 -10.83 30.19
C ALA A 2 7.62 -12.05 30.88
N GLY A 3 6.31 -11.97 31.18
CA GLY A 3 5.57 -13.04 31.81
C GLY A 3 5.54 -14.33 30.99
N HIS A 4 5.61 -15.45 31.70
CA HIS A 4 5.92 -16.84 31.32
C HIS A 4 5.07 -17.55 30.23
N SER A 5 4.30 -16.85 29.41
CA SER A 5 3.55 -17.50 28.32
C SER A 5 4.28 -17.35 26.99
N HIS A 6 5.08 -18.37 26.64
CA HIS A 6 5.71 -18.50 25.32
C HIS A 6 4.69 -18.33 24.18
N PHE A 7 3.49 -18.87 24.36
CA PHE A 7 2.39 -18.73 23.41
C PHE A 7 1.91 -17.28 23.27
N LYS A 8 1.64 -16.56 24.38
CA LYS A 8 1.20 -15.15 24.30
C LYS A 8 2.26 -14.27 23.64
N ASN A 9 3.55 -14.47 23.97
CA ASN A 9 4.64 -13.73 23.34
C ASN A 9 4.73 -14.01 21.83
N MET A 10 4.57 -15.27 21.42
CA MET A 10 4.53 -15.65 20.01
C MET A 10 3.31 -15.06 19.29
N MET A 11 2.13 -15.08 19.91
CA MET A 11 0.91 -14.46 19.39
C MET A 11 1.09 -12.96 19.17
N HIS A 12 1.59 -12.21 20.16
CA HIS A 12 1.80 -10.77 20.01
C HIS A 12 2.84 -10.43 18.93
N ARG A 13 3.91 -11.22 18.82
CA ARG A 13 4.91 -11.04 17.76
C ARG A 13 4.32 -11.32 16.38
N LYS A 14 3.62 -12.44 16.23
CA LYS A 14 2.96 -12.84 14.98
C LYS A 14 1.88 -11.82 14.57
N GLY A 15 1.03 -11.40 15.50
CA GLY A 15 -0.01 -10.40 15.25
C GLY A 15 0.54 -9.06 14.78
N ARG A 16 1.68 -8.59 15.33
CA ARG A 16 2.37 -7.39 14.82
C ARG A 16 2.87 -7.58 13.38
N ALA A 17 3.51 -8.72 13.09
CA ALA A 17 3.99 -9.03 11.75
C ALA A 17 2.85 -9.12 10.73
N ASP A 18 1.76 -9.79 11.08
CA ASP A 18 0.58 -9.95 10.23
C ASP A 18 -0.11 -8.60 9.97
N LYS A 19 -0.17 -7.71 10.97
CA LYS A 19 -0.68 -6.34 10.80
C LYS A 19 0.15 -5.53 9.81
N ILE A 20 1.48 -5.64 9.86
CA ILE A 20 2.39 -4.97 8.92
C ILE A 20 2.21 -5.56 7.51
N ARG A 21 2.16 -6.90 7.40
CA ARG A 21 1.97 -7.61 6.13
C ARG A 21 0.63 -7.24 5.47
N SER A 22 -0.46 -7.20 6.25
CA SER A 22 -1.79 -6.82 5.74
C SER A 22 -1.81 -5.39 5.17
N LYS A 23 -1.14 -4.44 5.83
CA LYS A 23 -0.98 -3.08 5.30
C LYS A 23 -0.19 -3.06 4.00
N LEU A 24 0.90 -3.83 3.91
CA LEU A 24 1.71 -3.94 2.70
C LEU A 24 0.89 -4.54 1.53
N PHE A 25 0.15 -5.62 1.79
CA PHE A 25 -0.71 -6.26 0.80
C PHE A 25 -1.81 -5.34 0.28
N THR A 26 -2.38 -4.51 1.16
CA THR A 26 -3.35 -3.49 0.75
C THR A 26 -2.76 -2.48 -0.21
N LYS A 27 -1.52 -2.01 0.04
CA LYS A 27 -0.83 -1.06 -0.86
C LYS A 27 -0.54 -1.68 -2.22
N LEU A 28 0.02 -2.88 -2.24
CA LEU A 28 0.35 -3.62 -3.47
C LEU A 28 -0.90 -3.95 -4.30
N SER A 29 -1.98 -4.38 -3.65
CA SER A 29 -3.24 -4.67 -4.34
C SER A 29 -3.82 -3.42 -5.03
N ARG A 30 -3.72 -2.24 -4.40
CA ARG A 30 -4.13 -0.97 -5.03
C ARG A 30 -3.25 -0.62 -6.22
N GLU A 31 -1.93 -0.75 -6.09
CA GLU A 31 -1.00 -0.47 -7.20
C GLU A 31 -1.25 -1.38 -8.41
N ILE A 32 -1.47 -2.67 -8.17
CA ILE A 32 -1.84 -3.64 -9.22
C ILE A 32 -3.15 -3.22 -9.90
N THR A 33 -4.18 -2.91 -9.10
CA THR A 33 -5.50 -2.52 -9.63
C THR A 33 -5.40 -1.28 -10.50
N VAL A 34 -4.67 -0.25 -10.05
CA VAL A 34 -4.51 1.00 -10.80
C VAL A 34 -3.66 0.82 -12.04
N SER A 35 -2.55 0.07 -11.94
CA SER A 35 -1.71 -0.22 -13.10
C SER A 35 -2.48 -0.96 -14.18
N ALA A 36 -3.30 -1.93 -13.79
CA ALA A 36 -4.16 -2.70 -14.70
C ALA A 36 -5.38 -1.91 -15.21
N LYS A 37 -5.74 -0.78 -14.59
CA LYS A 37 -6.81 0.13 -15.06
C LYS A 37 -6.27 1.18 -16.03
N LEU A 38 -5.05 1.67 -15.80
CA LEU A 38 -4.40 2.69 -16.63
C LEU A 38 -3.85 2.14 -17.96
N GLY A 39 -3.64 0.83 -18.06
CA GLY A 39 -3.17 0.17 -19.27
C GLY A 39 -3.83 -1.18 -19.46
N THR A 40 -3.20 -2.06 -20.24
CA THR A 40 -3.73 -3.42 -20.46
C THR A 40 -3.66 -4.23 -19.15
N PRO A 41 -4.70 -5.01 -18.80
CA PRO A 41 -4.71 -5.89 -17.63
C PRO A 41 -3.90 -7.19 -17.84
N ASP A 42 -2.79 -7.08 -18.58
CA ASP A 42 -1.84 -8.15 -18.87
C ASP A 42 -0.44 -7.68 -18.46
N PRO A 43 0.21 -8.32 -17.47
CA PRO A 43 1.56 -7.97 -17.03
C PRO A 43 2.62 -8.03 -18.15
N GLU A 44 2.41 -8.79 -19.22
CA GLU A 44 3.38 -8.85 -20.32
C GLU A 44 3.32 -7.63 -21.24
N MET A 45 2.12 -7.05 -21.36
CA MET A 45 1.85 -5.88 -22.20
C MET A 45 1.88 -4.56 -21.43
N ASN A 46 2.03 -4.60 -20.10
CA ASN A 46 1.99 -3.45 -19.21
C ASN A 46 3.18 -3.47 -18.24
N PRO A 47 4.28 -2.74 -18.53
CA PRO A 47 5.48 -2.72 -17.70
C PRO A 47 5.23 -2.27 -16.25
N ARG A 48 4.29 -1.35 -16.02
CA ARG A 48 3.94 -0.88 -14.68
C ARG A 48 3.25 -1.99 -13.88
N LEU A 49 2.32 -2.70 -14.52
CA LEU A 49 1.67 -3.86 -13.92
C LEU A 49 2.68 -4.99 -13.64
N ARG A 50 3.63 -5.23 -14.56
CA ARG A 50 4.72 -6.20 -14.35
C ARG A 50 5.51 -5.89 -13.08
N ALA A 51 5.95 -4.65 -12.92
CA ALA A 51 6.70 -4.22 -11.74
C ALA A 51 5.87 -4.37 -10.45
N ALA A 52 4.59 -4.01 -10.47
CA ALA A 52 3.69 -4.17 -9.33
C ALA A 52 3.48 -5.64 -8.94
N VAL A 53 3.34 -6.55 -9.93
CA VAL A 53 3.22 -7.99 -9.71
C VAL A 53 4.52 -8.58 -9.15
N GLN A 54 5.68 -8.16 -9.67
CA GLN A 54 6.98 -8.59 -9.14
C GLN A 54 7.18 -8.16 -7.68
N ALA A 55 6.85 -6.91 -7.34
CA ALA A 55 6.89 -6.41 -5.96
C ALA A 55 5.94 -7.21 -5.04
N ALA A 56 4.75 -7.57 -5.53
CA ALA A 56 3.81 -8.39 -4.77
C ALA A 56 4.31 -9.82 -4.52
N ARG A 57 4.92 -10.45 -5.53
CA ARG A 57 5.56 -11.76 -5.38
C ARG A 57 6.74 -11.72 -4.41
N ALA A 58 7.59 -10.69 -4.49
CA ALA A 58 8.69 -10.49 -3.54
C ALA A 58 8.21 -10.31 -2.09
N ALA A 59 7.01 -9.75 -1.89
CA ALA A 59 6.37 -9.64 -0.58
C ALA A 59 5.66 -10.93 -0.11
N ASN A 60 5.76 -12.04 -0.84
CA ASN A 60 5.02 -13.28 -0.60
C ASN A 60 3.50 -13.10 -0.62
N MET A 61 2.98 -12.21 -1.47
CA MET A 61 1.54 -12.11 -1.69
C MET A 61 1.03 -13.36 -2.43
N PRO A 62 -0.04 -14.03 -1.94
CA PRO A 62 -0.64 -15.16 -2.64
C PRO A 62 -1.06 -14.81 -4.07
N LYS A 63 -0.88 -15.76 -5.00
CA LYS A 63 -1.21 -15.59 -6.43
C LYS A 63 -2.66 -15.16 -6.64
N ASP A 64 -3.59 -15.78 -5.91
CA ASP A 64 -5.02 -15.47 -5.98
C ASP A 64 -5.34 -14.01 -5.63
N ASN A 65 -4.58 -13.41 -4.70
CA ASN A 65 -4.75 -12.01 -4.34
C ASN A 65 -4.30 -11.07 -5.47
N ILE A 66 -3.23 -11.44 -6.19
CA ILE A 66 -2.73 -10.70 -7.35
C ILE A 66 -3.75 -10.78 -8.49
N GLU A 67 -4.21 -11.98 -8.82
CA GLU A 67 -5.22 -12.20 -9.87
C GLU A 67 -6.53 -11.49 -9.55
N ARG A 68 -6.98 -11.52 -8.28
CA ARG A 68 -8.16 -10.78 -7.83
C ARG A 68 -7.98 -9.26 -7.99
N ALA A 69 -6.79 -8.72 -7.71
CA ALA A 69 -6.52 -7.30 -7.89
C ALA A 69 -6.52 -6.89 -9.38
N ILE A 70 -6.03 -7.74 -10.28
CA ILE A 70 -6.11 -7.52 -11.74
C ILE A 70 -7.56 -7.58 -12.20
N LYS A 71 -8.32 -8.62 -11.85
CA LYS A 71 -9.75 -8.73 -12.22
C LYS A 71 -10.57 -7.55 -11.69
N LYS A 72 -10.21 -7.02 -10.52
CA LYS A 72 -10.87 -5.85 -9.94
C LYS A 72 -10.72 -4.58 -10.79
N SER A 73 -9.66 -4.45 -11.60
CA SER A 73 -9.47 -3.29 -12.48
C SER A 73 -10.43 -3.28 -13.67
N GLN A 74 -10.93 -4.44 -14.07
CA GLN A 74 -11.83 -4.63 -15.22
C GLN A 74 -13.31 -4.39 -14.87
N GLY A 75 -13.64 -4.33 -13.57
CA GLY A 75 -15.00 -4.00 -13.14
C GLY A 75 -15.29 -2.50 -13.16
N ASN A 76 -16.58 -2.14 -13.29
CA ASN A 76 -17.09 -0.76 -13.15
C ASN A 76 -17.01 -0.28 -11.69
N ILE A 77 -15.79 -0.13 -11.18
CA ILE A 77 -15.56 0.46 -9.86
C ILE A 77 -15.30 1.95 -10.07
N ASP A 78 -16.27 2.73 -9.62
CA ASP A 78 -16.34 4.20 -9.69
C ASP A 78 -15.29 4.90 -8.82
N ASN A 79 -14.50 4.13 -8.07
CA ASN A 79 -13.35 4.67 -7.34
C ASN A 79 -12.20 4.93 -8.33
N SER A 80 -12.17 6.14 -8.86
CA SER A 80 -10.99 6.68 -9.53
C SER A 80 -9.89 6.91 -8.49
N TYR A 81 -8.82 6.13 -8.58
CA TYR A 81 -7.63 6.35 -7.77
C TYR A 81 -6.67 7.27 -8.53
N GLU A 82 -6.27 8.35 -7.87
CA GLU A 82 -5.35 9.32 -8.42
C GLU A 82 -4.01 9.26 -7.69
N PHE A 83 -2.93 9.42 -8.46
CA PHE A 83 -1.60 9.62 -7.93
C PHE A 83 -1.44 11.08 -7.49
N SER A 84 -0.84 11.29 -6.33
CA SER A 84 -0.49 12.61 -5.82
C SER A 84 0.83 12.52 -5.06
N ARG A 85 1.72 13.50 -5.30
CA ARG A 85 2.97 13.65 -4.56
C ARG A 85 2.82 14.82 -3.60
N TYR A 86 3.19 14.60 -2.34
CA TYR A 86 3.29 15.62 -1.32
C TYR A 86 4.73 15.76 -0.86
N GLU A 87 5.11 16.98 -0.52
CA GLU A 87 6.45 17.32 -0.10
C GLU A 87 6.34 18.07 1.22
N GLY A 88 7.31 17.86 2.11
CA GLY A 88 7.35 18.50 3.42
C GLY A 88 8.70 18.33 4.08
N PHE A 89 8.88 19.02 5.20
CA PHE A 89 10.07 18.90 6.04
C PHE A 89 9.66 18.25 7.36
N GLY A 90 10.41 17.22 7.75
CA GLY A 90 10.33 16.62 9.07
C GLY A 90 11.34 17.22 10.06
N PRO A 91 11.51 16.59 11.24
CA PRO A 91 12.43 17.04 12.28
C PRO A 91 13.85 17.28 11.74
N GLY A 92 14.46 18.37 12.20
CA GLY A 92 15.79 18.75 11.75
C GLY A 92 15.87 19.21 10.28
N ARG A 93 14.75 19.68 9.70
CA ARG A 93 14.65 20.11 8.28
C ARG A 93 14.94 18.98 7.27
N THR A 94 14.62 17.74 7.64
CA THR A 94 14.77 16.59 6.73
C THR A 94 13.69 16.65 5.65
N GLY A 95 14.08 16.70 4.37
CA GLY A 95 13.12 16.67 3.26
C GLY A 95 12.44 15.31 3.13
N VAL A 96 11.12 15.31 2.98
CA VAL A 96 10.29 14.10 2.86
C VAL A 96 9.42 14.20 1.62
N ILE A 97 9.50 13.19 0.74
CA ILE A 97 8.62 13.01 -0.41
C ILE A 97 7.65 11.88 -0.10
N ILE A 98 6.35 12.15 -0.28
CA ILE A 98 5.28 11.19 -0.01
C ILE A 98 4.48 10.99 -1.27
N GLU A 99 4.54 9.76 -1.79
CA GLU A 99 3.73 9.34 -2.93
C GLU A 99 2.46 8.66 -2.43
N VAL A 100 1.33 9.15 -2.92
CA VAL A 100 0.00 8.74 -2.46
C VAL A 100 -0.85 8.34 -3.63
N LEU A 101 -1.45 7.16 -3.50
CA LEU A 101 -2.52 6.70 -4.35
C LEU A 101 -3.83 6.75 -3.55
N THR A 102 -4.76 7.63 -3.94
CA THR A 102 -5.99 7.89 -3.18
C THR A 102 -7.19 8.12 -4.07
N ASP A 103 -8.36 7.73 -3.58
CA ASP A 103 -9.67 8.05 -4.15
C ASP A 103 -10.23 9.38 -3.62
N ASN A 104 -9.54 10.01 -2.65
CA ASN A 104 -9.91 11.28 -2.07
C ASN A 104 -8.66 12.07 -1.67
N LYS A 105 -8.36 13.14 -2.43
CA LYS A 105 -7.22 14.01 -2.18
C LYS A 105 -7.34 14.76 -0.85
N ASN A 106 -8.50 15.34 -0.56
CA ASN A 106 -8.75 16.14 0.64
C ASN A 106 -8.51 15.35 1.93
N ARG A 107 -8.99 14.10 1.98
CA ARG A 107 -8.75 13.18 3.10
C ARG A 107 -7.27 12.88 3.27
N SER A 108 -6.56 12.60 2.18
CA SER A 108 -5.13 12.30 2.23
C SER A 108 -4.30 13.50 2.68
N VAL A 109 -4.55 14.69 2.13
CA VAL A 109 -3.88 15.94 2.54
C VAL A 109 -4.09 16.21 4.02
N SER A 110 -5.33 16.14 4.49
CA SER A 110 -5.67 16.40 5.90
C SER A 110 -4.91 15.44 6.83
N ASN A 111 -4.90 14.15 6.51
CA ASN A 111 -4.17 13.14 7.28
C ASN A 111 -2.66 13.40 7.29
N ILE A 112 -2.07 13.72 6.13
CA ILE A 112 -0.64 14.01 6.00
C ILE A 112 -0.29 15.25 6.81
N ARG A 113 -1.03 16.35 6.65
CA ARG A 113 -0.84 17.58 7.41
C ARG A 113 -0.88 17.33 8.91
N THR A 114 -1.87 16.56 9.38
CA THR A 114 -1.99 16.20 10.80
C THR A 114 -0.77 15.43 11.31
N ILE A 115 -0.19 14.54 10.49
CA ILE A 115 1.01 13.79 10.85
C ILE A 115 2.22 14.72 10.98
N PHE A 116 2.48 15.60 9.99
CA PHE A 116 3.58 16.57 10.08
C PHE A 116 3.38 17.54 11.25
N GLN A 117 2.17 18.04 11.48
CA GLN A 117 1.91 18.92 12.62
C GLN A 117 2.20 18.24 13.97
N LYS A 118 1.98 16.93 14.08
CA LYS A 118 2.21 16.18 15.32
C LYS A 118 3.68 15.81 15.53
N PHE A 119 4.43 15.60 14.46
CA PHE A 119 5.78 15.03 14.53
C PHE A 119 6.89 15.95 14.01
N GLY A 120 6.57 17.14 13.54
CA GLY A 120 7.49 18.15 13.01
C GLY A 120 7.89 17.90 11.57
#